data_AF-A0A820KCP8-F1
#
_entry.id   AF-A0A820KCP8-F1
#
_cell.length_a   1.000
_cell.length_b   1.000
_cell.length_c   1.000
_cell.angle_alpha   90.00
_cell.angle_beta   90.00
_cell.angle_gamma   90.00
#
_symmetry.space_group_name_H-M   'P 1'
#
loop_
_entity.id
_entity.type
_entity.pdbx_description
1 polymer ?
#
loop_
_entity_poly.entity_id
_entity_poly.type
_entity_poly.pdbx_seq_one_letter_code
_entity_poly.pdbx_strand_id
1 'polypeptide(L)'
;MLSLKMLTNVLLSVKRYSYITLQQVTCRTIVSSIGMDSTGRKKRPVWKKLIAEHAPLLLPAAHDALTARIIERIGFKAYQIGGFALNGARHAYPDLDLTHFGEERHGFYDIISASSLPVMIDADDCYGDVKNVTRTIRGYEALGA
;
A
#
# COMPACT_ATOMS: atom_id res chain seq x y z
N MET A 1 46.85 -29.86 21.79
CA MET A 1 45.96 -29.21 22.78
C MET A 1 46.59 -27.90 23.22
N LEU A 2 46.32 -26.80 22.50
CA LEU A 2 46.70 -25.46 22.95
C LEU A 2 45.47 -24.73 23.50
N SER A 3 45.70 -24.14 24.67
CA SER A 3 44.76 -23.72 25.69
C SER A 3 44.96 -22.23 25.99
N LEU A 4 43.85 -21.50 26.19
CA LEU A 4 43.68 -20.34 27.08
C LEU A 4 44.64 -19.12 27.03
N LYS A 5 45.35 -18.81 25.94
CA LYS A 5 46.21 -17.60 25.88
C LYS A 5 45.94 -16.59 24.78
N MET A 6 44.88 -16.73 23.98
CA MET A 6 44.53 -15.74 22.96
C MET A 6 43.14 -15.20 23.24
N LEU A 7 43.07 -13.90 23.51
CA LEU A 7 41.86 -13.07 23.56
C LEU A 7 41.18 -12.91 24.92
N THR A 8 42.01 -12.83 25.96
CA THR A 8 42.05 -11.73 26.94
C THR A 8 42.10 -10.32 26.30
N ASN A 9 41.38 -10.09 25.19
CA ASN A 9 41.06 -8.77 24.61
C ASN A 9 39.56 -8.43 24.82
N VAL A 10 38.92 -9.18 25.72
CA VAL A 10 37.85 -8.67 26.56
C VAL A 10 38.33 -7.37 27.22
N LEU A 11 37.57 -6.30 27.01
CA LEU A 11 37.59 -5.03 27.75
C LEU A 11 38.90 -4.23 27.69
N LEU A 12 39.01 -3.22 26.80
CA LEU A 12 39.58 -1.87 27.07
C LEU A 12 39.90 -1.00 25.83
N SER A 13 39.16 -1.11 24.72
CA SER A 13 39.20 -0.08 23.66
C SER A 13 38.03 -0.36 22.72
N VAL A 14 36.87 0.28 22.76
CA VAL A 14 36.58 1.70 22.85
C VAL A 14 35.18 1.82 23.48
N LYS A 15 35.12 2.26 24.74
CA LYS A 15 33.92 2.95 25.26
C LYS A 15 33.81 4.26 24.47
N ARG A 16 32.58 4.56 24.02
CA ARG A 16 32.16 5.74 23.23
C ARG A 16 32.39 5.57 21.73
N TYR A 17 31.39 5.07 21.00
CA TYR A 17 30.86 5.70 19.80
C TYR A 17 29.66 4.88 19.30
N SER A 18 28.52 5.58 19.13
CA SER A 18 27.37 5.18 18.32
C SER A 18 26.42 4.07 18.82
N TYR A 19 25.58 4.39 19.82
CA TYR A 19 24.28 3.71 20.01
C TYR A 19 23.26 4.06 18.91
N ILE A 20 23.54 5.07 18.07
CA ILE A 20 22.65 5.53 16.99
C ILE A 20 22.69 4.61 15.76
N THR A 21 23.79 3.90 15.52
CA THR A 21 23.92 3.06 14.31
C THR A 21 23.23 1.70 14.44
N LEU A 22 23.05 1.15 15.65
CA LEU A 22 22.34 -0.13 15.82
C LEU A 22 20.82 -0.02 15.59
N GLN A 23 20.22 1.13 15.89
CA GLN A 23 18.78 1.37 15.68
C GLN A 23 18.46 1.67 14.20
N GLN A 24 19.41 2.25 13.46
CA GLN A 24 19.27 2.47 12.02
C GLN A 24 19.46 1.19 11.19
N VAL A 25 20.35 0.29 11.61
CA VAL A 25 20.56 -1.00 10.93
C VAL A 25 19.37 -1.95 11.15
N THR A 26 18.79 -1.98 12.35
CA THR A 26 17.55 -2.75 12.61
C THR A 26 16.36 -2.21 11.83
N CYS A 27 16.22 -0.89 11.70
CA CYS A 27 15.14 -0.31 10.89
C CYS A 27 15.28 -0.67 9.40
N ARG A 28 16.50 -0.70 8.84
CA ARG A 28 16.71 -1.03 7.42
C ARG A 28 16.40 -2.49 7.06
N THR A 29 16.67 -3.43 7.97
CA THR A 29 16.33 -4.86 7.79
C THR A 29 14.83 -5.13 8.00
N ILE A 30 14.17 -4.37 8.88
CA ILE A 30 12.71 -4.43 9.05
C ILE A 30 12.02 -3.89 7.78
N VAL A 31 12.49 -2.78 7.22
CA VAL A 31 11.91 -2.20 5.99
C VAL A 31 12.17 -3.08 4.75
N SER A 32 13.23 -3.89 4.72
CA SER A 32 13.44 -4.84 3.62
C SER A 32 12.62 -6.14 3.76
N SER A 33 12.24 -6.53 4.98
CA SER A 33 11.37 -7.69 5.23
C SER A 33 9.88 -7.35 5.09
N ILE A 34 9.51 -6.10 5.37
CA ILE A 34 8.19 -5.52 5.08
C ILE A 34 8.31 -4.84 3.72
N GLY A 35 8.12 -5.56 2.60
CA GLY A 35 8.36 -5.03 1.25
C GLY A 35 7.74 -3.65 1.00
N MET A 36 8.48 -2.57 1.28
CA MET A 36 8.07 -1.18 1.26
C MET A 36 8.86 -0.42 0.20
N ASP A 37 8.23 0.55 -0.45
CA ASP A 37 8.84 1.47 -1.40
C ASP A 37 9.56 2.64 -0.71
N SER A 38 10.18 3.52 -1.49
CA SER A 38 10.94 4.69 -1.01
C SER A 38 10.10 5.71 -0.23
N THR A 39 8.78 5.58 -0.24
CA THR A 39 7.83 6.41 0.51
C THR A 39 7.27 5.73 1.77
N GLY A 40 7.73 4.51 2.08
CA GLY A 40 7.26 3.71 3.19
C GLY A 40 5.94 2.98 2.93
N ARG A 41 5.46 2.93 1.67
CA ARG A 41 4.25 2.20 1.28
C ARG A 41 4.59 0.78 0.85
N LYS A 42 3.73 -0.21 1.09
CA LYS A 42 4.01 -1.58 0.65
C LYS A 42 4.14 -1.65 -0.88
N LYS A 43 5.21 -2.24 -1.39
CA LYS A 43 5.55 -2.36 -2.82
C LYS A 43 4.57 -3.31 -3.50
N ARG A 44 3.69 -2.76 -4.34
CA ARG A 44 2.67 -3.52 -5.08
C ARG A 44 3.29 -4.24 -6.29
N PRO A 45 2.93 -5.50 -6.58
CA PRO A 45 3.41 -6.21 -7.76
C PRO A 45 2.94 -5.56 -9.06
N VAL A 46 3.72 -5.77 -10.12
CA VAL A 46 3.42 -5.25 -11.46
C VAL A 46 2.20 -5.99 -12.03
N TRP A 47 1.15 -5.26 -12.42
CA TRP A 47 -0.10 -5.80 -12.97
C TRP A 47 0.11 -6.82 -14.10
N LYS A 48 1.05 -6.58 -15.01
CA LYS A 48 1.39 -7.52 -16.09
C LYS A 48 1.77 -8.92 -15.58
N LYS A 49 2.52 -8.98 -14.47
CA LYS A 49 2.93 -10.24 -13.86
C LYS A 49 1.74 -10.93 -13.19
N LEU A 50 0.93 -10.18 -12.44
CA LEU A 50 -0.26 -10.72 -11.78
C LEU A 50 -1.26 -11.33 -12.75
N ILE A 51 -1.54 -10.64 -13.87
CA ILE A 51 -2.46 -11.12 -14.90
C ILE A 51 -1.94 -12.41 -15.54
N ALA A 52 -0.63 -12.48 -15.82
CA ALA A 52 -0.01 -13.66 -16.41
C ALA A 52 -0.02 -14.89 -15.46
N GLU A 53 0.19 -14.69 -14.16
CA GLU A 53 0.26 -15.78 -13.16
C GLU A 53 -1.13 -16.28 -12.72
N HIS A 54 -2.18 -15.46 -12.88
CA HIS A 54 -3.49 -15.72 -12.29
C HIS A 54 -4.64 -15.54 -13.27
N ALA A 55 -4.52 -15.95 -14.54
CA ALA A 55 -5.60 -15.82 -15.51
C ALA A 55 -6.71 -16.89 -15.33
N PRO A 56 -8.00 -16.52 -15.17
CA PRO A 56 -8.53 -15.16 -15.10
C PRO A 56 -8.30 -14.50 -13.74
N LEU A 57 -7.79 -13.26 -13.74
CA LEU A 57 -7.51 -12.52 -12.50
C LEU A 57 -8.82 -11.98 -11.95
N LEU A 58 -9.28 -12.54 -10.83
CA LEU A 58 -10.51 -12.11 -10.16
C LEU A 58 -10.26 -10.84 -9.34
N LEU A 59 -11.10 -9.83 -9.54
CA LEU A 59 -11.08 -8.55 -8.86
C LEU A 59 -12.40 -8.33 -8.11
N PRO A 60 -12.56 -8.87 -6.88
CA PRO A 60 -13.73 -8.55 -6.07
C PRO A 60 -13.77 -7.05 -5.73
N ALA A 61 -14.98 -6.48 -5.67
CA ALA A 61 -15.18 -5.07 -5.39
C ALA A 61 -15.25 -4.80 -3.88
N ALA A 62 -14.43 -3.85 -3.39
CA ALA A 62 -14.48 -3.35 -2.02
C ALA A 62 -15.09 -1.94 -2.01
N HIS A 63 -16.18 -1.76 -1.25
CA HIS A 63 -16.81 -0.45 -1.02
C HIS A 63 -16.40 0.16 0.33
N ASP A 64 -15.75 -0.61 1.21
CA ASP A 64 -15.22 -0.17 2.49
C ASP A 64 -13.91 -0.88 2.88
N ALA A 65 -13.26 -0.39 3.93
CA ALA A 65 -11.98 -0.90 4.42
C ALA A 65 -12.09 -2.33 4.96
N LEU A 66 -13.22 -2.69 5.56
CA LEU A 66 -13.45 -4.03 6.09
C LEU A 66 -13.48 -5.08 4.98
N THR A 67 -14.21 -4.79 3.90
CA THR A 67 -14.33 -5.63 2.71
C THR A 67 -12.97 -5.86 2.07
N ALA A 68 -12.14 -4.82 1.95
CA ALA A 68 -10.77 -4.95 1.43
C ALA A 68 -9.91 -5.93 2.26
N ARG A 69 -10.03 -5.89 3.60
CA ARG A 69 -9.32 -6.83 4.49
C ARG A 69 -9.86 -8.25 4.40
N ILE A 70 -11.17 -8.41 4.21
CA ILE A 70 -11.79 -9.72 4.02
C ILE A 70 -11.29 -10.34 2.72
N ILE A 71 -11.28 -9.57 1.63
CA ILE A 71 -10.74 -10.00 0.32
C ILE A 71 -9.29 -10.47 0.46
N GLU A 72 -8.45 -9.68 1.13
CA GLU A 72 -7.05 -10.05 1.39
C GLU A 72 -6.93 -11.35 2.18
N ARG A 73 -7.73 -11.52 3.24
CA ARG A 73 -7.71 -12.73 4.08
C ARG A 73 -8.19 -13.98 3.36
N ILE A 74 -9.12 -13.86 2.43
CA ILE A 74 -9.58 -14.98 1.59
C ILE A 74 -8.47 -15.43 0.62
N GLY A 75 -7.48 -14.57 0.33
CA GLY A 75 -6.31 -14.91 -0.47
C GLY A 75 -6.39 -14.48 -1.93
N PHE A 76 -7.30 -13.57 -2.27
CA PHE A 76 -7.32 -12.90 -3.57
C PHE A 76 -6.00 -12.16 -3.82
N LYS A 77 -5.69 -11.92 -5.09
CA LYS A 77 -4.41 -11.36 -5.53
C LYS A 77 -4.45 -9.87 -5.81
N ALA A 78 -5.64 -9.35 -6.06
CA ALA A 78 -5.95 -7.96 -6.27
C ALA A 78 -7.45 -7.75 -6.02
N TYR A 79 -7.88 -6.50 -5.97
CA TYR A 79 -9.28 -6.14 -5.81
C TYR A 79 -9.58 -4.86 -6.58
N GLN A 80 -10.84 -4.47 -6.64
CA GLN A 80 -11.25 -3.19 -7.24
C GLN A 80 -12.07 -2.34 -6.27
N ILE A 81 -12.11 -1.04 -6.52
CA ILE A 81 -12.99 -0.08 -5.85
C ILE A 81 -13.75 0.66 -6.95
N GLY A 82 -15.08 0.71 -6.84
CA GLY A 82 -15.93 1.51 -7.73
C GLY A 82 -16.39 2.80 -7.03
N GLY A 83 -16.42 3.92 -7.77
CA GLY A 83 -16.93 5.21 -7.27
C GLY A 83 -18.38 5.08 -6.79
N PHE A 84 -19.26 4.50 -7.62
CA PHE A 84 -20.65 4.22 -7.23
C PHE A 84 -20.75 3.36 -5.95
N ALA A 85 -19.96 2.28 -5.84
CA ALA A 85 -20.05 1.40 -4.69
C ALA A 85 -19.64 2.11 -3.38
N LEU A 86 -18.64 2.99 -3.45
CA LEU A 86 -18.21 3.85 -2.36
C LEU A 86 -19.32 4.85 -1.97
N ASN A 87 -19.87 5.57 -2.95
CA ASN A 87 -20.86 6.63 -2.72
C ASN A 87 -22.21 6.07 -2.29
N GLY A 88 -22.65 4.96 -2.89
CA GLY A 88 -23.87 4.25 -2.52
C GLY A 88 -23.80 3.76 -1.07
N ALA A 89 -22.66 3.21 -0.65
CA ALA A 89 -22.48 2.73 0.73
C ALA A 89 -22.39 3.88 1.75
N ARG A 90 -21.76 5.01 1.40
CA ARG A 90 -21.52 6.13 2.34
C ARG A 90 -22.67 7.12 2.42
N HIS A 91 -23.34 7.37 1.30
CA HIS A 91 -24.27 8.50 1.16
C HIS A 91 -25.62 8.10 0.57
N ALA A 92 -25.80 6.84 0.15
CA ALA A 92 -26.96 6.40 -0.61
C ALA A 92 -27.21 7.23 -1.87
N TYR A 93 -26.13 7.72 -2.49
CA TYR A 93 -26.20 8.47 -3.74
C TYR A 93 -26.33 7.52 -4.93
N PRO A 94 -27.15 7.88 -5.93
CA PRO A 94 -27.18 7.18 -7.21
C PRO A 94 -25.91 7.48 -8.03
N ASP A 95 -25.65 6.64 -9.02
CA ASP A 95 -24.53 6.78 -9.96
C ASP A 95 -24.77 7.91 -10.98
N LEU A 96 -24.68 9.16 -10.52
CA LEU A 96 -25.03 10.38 -11.26
C LEU A 96 -24.00 11.51 -11.09
N ASP A 97 -22.73 11.17 -10.80
CA ASP A 97 -21.64 12.15 -10.65
C ASP A 97 -21.97 13.30 -9.66
N LEU A 98 -22.54 12.93 -8.51
CA LEU A 98 -22.93 13.90 -7.47
C LEU A 98 -21.76 14.30 -6.55
N THR A 99 -20.66 13.58 -6.64
CA THR A 99 -19.44 13.75 -5.84
C THR A 99 -18.25 13.76 -6.79
N HIS A 100 -17.17 14.43 -6.41
CA HIS A 100 -15.95 14.48 -7.19
C HIS A 100 -14.79 13.87 -6.41
N PHE A 101 -13.63 13.80 -7.05
CA PHE A 101 -12.39 13.30 -6.43
C PHE A 101 -12.12 13.89 -5.03
N GLY A 102 -12.46 15.16 -4.79
CA GLY A 102 -12.20 15.84 -3.52
C GLY A 102 -12.96 15.21 -2.34
N GLU A 103 -14.25 14.93 -2.54
CA GLU A 103 -15.13 14.31 -1.55
C GLU A 103 -14.78 12.84 -1.32
N GLU A 104 -14.46 12.12 -2.40
CA GLU A 104 -14.28 10.66 -2.35
C GLU A 104 -12.88 10.23 -1.89
N ARG A 105 -11.88 11.11 -2.02
CA ARG A 105 -10.46 10.81 -1.74
C ARG A 105 -10.25 10.12 -0.39
N HIS A 106 -10.92 10.58 0.67
CA HIS A 106 -10.76 9.98 1.99
C HIS A 106 -11.32 8.56 2.03
N GLY A 107 -12.42 8.31 1.34
CA GLY A 107 -12.98 6.97 1.22
C GLY A 107 -12.05 6.01 0.50
N PHE A 108 -11.50 6.42 -0.64
CA PHE A 108 -10.47 5.64 -1.31
C PHE A 108 -9.24 5.41 -0.41
N TYR A 109 -8.76 6.43 0.29
CA TYR A 109 -7.62 6.30 1.20
C TYR A 109 -7.86 5.23 2.29
N ASP A 110 -9.03 5.25 2.94
CA ASP A 110 -9.37 4.27 3.98
C ASP A 110 -9.32 2.83 3.45
N ILE A 111 -9.84 2.61 2.25
CA ILE A 111 -9.89 1.27 1.64
C ILE A 111 -8.50 0.81 1.20
N ILE A 112 -7.78 1.68 0.50
CA ILE A 112 -6.44 1.40 -0.05
C ILE A 112 -5.43 1.14 1.07
N SER A 113 -5.51 1.89 2.18
CA SER A 113 -4.61 1.74 3.32
C SER A 113 -4.90 0.48 4.16
N ALA A 114 -6.11 -0.07 4.08
CA ALA A 114 -6.51 -1.23 4.86
C ALA A 114 -5.95 -2.57 4.33
N SER A 115 -5.60 -2.65 3.04
CA SER A 115 -5.13 -3.87 2.37
C SER A 115 -3.76 -3.67 1.71
N SER A 116 -2.93 -4.72 1.70
CA SER A 116 -1.65 -4.68 0.99
C SER A 116 -1.71 -5.16 -0.47
N LEU A 117 -2.87 -5.61 -0.92
CA LEU A 117 -3.08 -6.03 -2.29
C LEU A 117 -3.11 -4.83 -3.26
N PRO A 118 -2.72 -5.04 -4.53
CA PRO A 118 -2.99 -4.08 -5.60
C PRO A 118 -4.48 -3.84 -5.77
N VAL A 119 -4.82 -2.60 -6.12
CA VAL A 119 -6.20 -2.15 -6.28
C VAL A 119 -6.41 -1.52 -7.65
N MET A 120 -7.49 -1.88 -8.31
CA MET A 120 -7.99 -1.17 -9.49
C MET A 120 -9.05 -0.17 -9.03
N ILE A 121 -8.97 1.08 -9.48
CA ILE A 121 -9.93 2.12 -9.12
C ILE A 121 -10.72 2.50 -10.37
N ASP A 122 -12.03 2.55 -10.22
CA ASP A 122 -12.91 3.22 -11.17
C ASP A 122 -12.78 4.73 -10.99
N ALA A 123 -12.35 5.41 -12.04
CA ALA A 123 -12.07 6.84 -12.02
C ALA A 123 -13.16 7.67 -12.73
N ASP A 124 -14.30 7.04 -13.05
CA ASP A 124 -15.41 7.63 -13.81
C ASP A 124 -14.90 8.29 -15.11
N ASP A 125 -15.33 9.53 -15.39
CA ASP A 125 -14.81 10.39 -16.47
C ASP A 125 -13.63 11.27 -16.02
N CYS A 126 -13.09 11.00 -14.82
CA CYS A 126 -12.09 11.78 -14.10
C CYS A 126 -12.53 13.18 -13.63
N TYR A 127 -13.84 13.41 -13.49
CA TYR A 127 -14.45 14.57 -12.85
C TYR A 127 -14.19 15.90 -13.60
N GLY A 128 -14.32 15.89 -14.93
CA GLY A 128 -14.32 17.11 -15.75
C GLY A 128 -13.34 17.11 -16.93
N ASP A 129 -12.54 18.17 -17.05
CA ASP A 129 -11.69 18.42 -18.23
C ASP A 129 -10.33 17.69 -18.18
N VAL A 130 -9.46 17.93 -19.18
CA VAL A 130 -8.12 17.30 -19.27
C VAL A 130 -7.22 17.63 -18.06
N LYS A 131 -7.42 18.77 -17.41
CA LYS A 131 -6.70 19.15 -16.19
C LYS A 131 -7.22 18.34 -15.00
N ASN A 132 -8.54 18.11 -14.93
CA ASN A 132 -9.14 17.21 -13.95
C ASN A 132 -8.60 15.79 -14.12
N VAL A 133 -8.54 15.25 -15.34
CA VAL A 133 -7.92 13.95 -15.63
C VAL A 133 -6.51 13.85 -15.03
N THR A 134 -5.66 14.83 -15.33
CA THR A 134 -4.28 14.85 -14.82
C THR A 134 -4.23 14.91 -13.28
N ARG A 135 -5.11 15.71 -12.66
CA ARG A 135 -5.20 15.82 -11.21
C ARG A 135 -5.69 14.53 -10.57
N THR A 136 -6.72 13.90 -11.14
CA THR A 136 -7.36 12.67 -10.66
C THR A 136 -6.39 11.50 -10.70
N ILE A 137 -5.70 11.29 -11.83
CA ILE A 137 -4.68 10.24 -11.98
C ILE A 137 -3.59 10.40 -10.91
N ARG A 138 -2.98 11.60 -10.82
CA ARG A 138 -1.94 11.87 -9.82
C ARG A 138 -2.46 11.72 -8.39
N GLY A 139 -3.73 12.05 -8.17
CA GLY A 139 -4.43 11.89 -6.92
C GLY A 139 -4.50 10.42 -6.50
N TYR A 140 -4.98 9.55 -7.39
CA TYR A 140 -5.06 8.11 -7.15
C TYR A 140 -3.66 7.46 -6.97
N GLU A 141 -2.68 7.84 -7.79
CA GLU A 141 -1.28 7.41 -7.61
C GLU A 141 -0.73 7.83 -6.23
N ALA A 142 -1.06 9.04 -5.78
CA ALA A 142 -0.66 9.54 -4.46
C ALA A 142 -1.36 8.79 -3.31
N LEU A 143 -2.59 8.30 -3.51
CA LEU A 143 -3.25 7.39 -2.57
C LEU A 143 -2.60 6.00 -2.56
N GLY A 144 -1.89 5.66 -3.63
CA GLY A 144 -1.14 4.41 -3.78
C GLY A 144 -1.85 3.37 -4.62
N ALA A 145 -2.80 3.77 -5.48
CA ALA A 145 -3.44 2.91 -6.47
C ALA A 145 -2.38 2.14 -7.29
#